data_AF-A0A947HPC8-F1
#
_entry.id   AF-A0A947HPC8-F1
#
_cell.length_a   1.000
_cell.length_b   1.000
_cell.length_c   1.000
_cell.angle_alpha   90.00
_cell.angle_beta   90.00
_cell.angle_gamma   90.00
#
_symmetry.space_group_name_H-M   'P 1'
#
loop_
_entity.id
_entity.type
_entity.pdbx_description
1 polymer ?
#
loop_
_entity_poly.entity_id
_entity_poly.type
_entity_poly.pdbx_seq_one_letter_code
_entity_poly.pdbx_strand_id
1 'polypeptide(L)'
;QDMLFKMMEGLVFRMFKAALDIDLHDLFPSGRFPQLDFYEAMEKYGSDKPDLRFGLEHTDLTKLAVAHAGGGIPFFAEIAEKFSSGEYRVEYPEEIIKAIVVPASANFSRAFLDSLEDFVRQAGGKGLARAKVGDDGAWTQSPLTKLVTDEFRLAVNAATQAQPGDVLLFQSGAEARVHVVMANLRVHLAKKMGLIPESGSGGKWNLSWVVAPPLFERNDDGTWAAAHHAFTRPYDEDVEFILSDPARVRCYRYDLVLNGFEIGGGSIRLHDSEVQAKVFERLGIGEQEAQRLFGFLLEALANGAPPHGGMALGLDRVTMLLSDGTSIRDVVAFPKTQKGTDQMTKCPDPVDPKQLEELNIRVQLPK
;
A
#
# COMPACT_ATOMS: atom_id res chain seq x y z
N GLN A 1 18.37 -11.95 -0.88
CA GLN A 1 17.66 -10.79 -0.30
C GLN A 1 18.47 -10.14 0.82
N ASP A 2 18.81 -10.85 1.90
CA ASP A 2 19.49 -10.25 3.07
C ASP A 2 20.80 -9.51 2.78
N MET A 3 21.60 -10.01 1.83
CA MET A 3 22.82 -9.32 1.40
C MET A 3 22.52 -7.93 0.82
N LEU A 4 21.44 -7.82 0.04
CA LEU A 4 21.01 -6.54 -0.52
C LEU A 4 20.49 -5.62 0.57
N PHE A 5 19.71 -6.13 1.53
CA PHE A 5 19.24 -5.33 2.67
C PHE A 5 20.40 -4.72 3.44
N LYS A 6 21.39 -5.54 3.82
CA LYS A 6 22.58 -5.07 4.54
C LYS A 6 23.33 -3.98 3.78
N MET A 7 23.46 -4.12 2.46
CA MET A 7 24.12 -3.13 1.61
C MET A 7 23.35 -1.81 1.57
N MET A 8 22.03 -1.88 1.35
CA MET A 8 21.17 -0.71 1.23
C MET A 8 20.98 0.01 2.57
N GLU A 9 20.84 -0.73 3.67
CA GLU A 9 20.85 -0.19 5.03
C GLU A 9 22.16 0.57 5.27
N GLY A 10 23.31 -0.04 4.99
CA GLY A 10 24.61 0.64 5.14
C GLY A 10 24.76 1.91 4.28
N LEU A 11 24.09 1.99 3.12
CA LEU A 11 24.00 3.23 2.34
C LEU A 11 23.13 4.27 3.06
N VAL A 12 21.93 3.90 3.51
CA VAL A 12 20.99 4.80 4.17
C VAL A 12 21.56 5.35 5.48
N PHE A 13 22.20 4.53 6.31
CA PHE A 13 22.88 4.99 7.53
C PHE A 13 23.93 6.05 7.22
N ARG A 14 24.75 5.84 6.19
CA ARG A 14 25.75 6.82 5.75
C ARG A 14 25.12 8.09 5.20
N MET A 15 24.00 7.98 4.48
CA MET A 15 23.27 9.13 3.97
C MET A 15 22.72 10.01 5.10
N PHE A 16 22.07 9.41 6.11
CA PHE A 16 21.56 10.15 7.27
C PHE A 16 22.67 10.83 8.04
N LYS A 17 23.79 10.13 8.27
CA LYS A 17 24.94 10.71 8.96
C LYS A 17 25.57 11.87 8.17
N ALA A 18 25.74 11.71 6.87
CA ALA A 18 26.37 12.74 6.02
C ALA A 18 25.47 13.97 5.81
N ALA A 19 24.16 13.77 5.64
CA ALA A 19 23.23 14.85 5.30
C ALA A 19 22.69 15.59 6.53
N LEU A 20 22.43 14.87 7.63
CA LEU A 20 21.72 15.40 8.80
C LEU A 20 22.53 15.31 10.11
N ASP A 21 23.74 14.74 10.07
CA ASP A 21 24.55 14.40 11.24
C ASP A 21 23.87 13.42 12.23
N ILE A 22 22.81 12.74 11.79
CA ILE A 22 22.05 11.76 12.58
C ILE A 22 22.71 10.38 12.46
N ASP A 23 23.07 9.77 13.59
CA ASP A 23 23.47 8.37 13.63
C ASP A 23 22.24 7.47 13.80
N LEU A 24 21.87 6.76 12.74
CA LEU A 24 20.73 5.84 12.78
C LEU A 24 20.95 4.64 13.72
N HIS A 25 22.16 4.35 14.17
CA HIS A 25 22.36 3.28 15.16
C HIS A 25 21.72 3.60 16.52
N ASP A 26 21.47 4.87 16.83
CA ASP A 26 20.73 5.25 18.05
C ASP A 26 19.27 4.77 18.00
N LEU A 27 18.69 4.70 16.80
CA LEU A 27 17.33 4.21 16.56
C LEU A 27 17.29 2.72 16.19
N PHE A 28 18.33 2.23 15.54
CA PHE A 28 18.45 0.86 15.05
C PHE A 28 19.80 0.25 15.48
N PRO A 29 19.96 -0.12 16.77
CA PRO A 29 21.25 -0.56 17.31
C PRO A 29 21.83 -1.82 16.65
N SER A 30 20.98 -2.65 16.05
CA SER A 30 21.39 -3.84 15.30
C SER A 30 22.01 -3.52 13.93
N GLY A 31 21.90 -2.28 13.46
CA GLY A 31 22.25 -1.89 12.09
C GLY A 31 21.28 -2.42 11.03
N ARG A 32 20.09 -2.90 11.44
CA ARG A 32 19.05 -3.47 10.55
C ARG A 32 17.73 -2.75 10.74
N PHE A 33 17.01 -2.51 9.64
CA PHE A 33 15.64 -2.01 9.73
C PHE A 33 14.66 -3.16 9.98
N PRO A 34 13.59 -2.94 10.76
CA PRO A 34 12.50 -3.90 10.90
C PRO A 34 11.93 -4.31 9.54
N GLN A 35 11.50 -5.57 9.43
CA GLN A 35 10.78 -6.08 8.27
C GLN A 35 9.33 -6.30 8.67
N LEU A 36 8.42 -5.78 7.86
CA LEU A 36 6.99 -5.91 7.99
C LEU A 36 6.47 -6.71 6.80
N ASP A 37 5.72 -7.77 7.06
CA ASP A 37 5.08 -8.54 5.99
C ASP A 37 4.04 -7.66 5.27
N PHE A 38 3.93 -7.77 3.95
CA PHE A 38 2.98 -7.00 3.15
C PHE A 38 1.55 -7.19 3.64
N TYR A 39 1.12 -8.41 3.92
CA TYR A 39 -0.25 -8.66 4.37
C TYR A 39 -0.47 -8.10 5.78
N GLU A 40 0.53 -8.16 6.66
CA GLU A 40 0.46 -7.49 7.97
C GLU A 40 0.36 -5.95 7.79
N ALA A 41 1.12 -5.37 6.87
CA ALA A 41 1.06 -3.94 6.59
C ALA A 41 -0.32 -3.51 6.06
N MET A 42 -0.88 -4.29 5.15
CA MET A 42 -2.21 -4.06 4.61
C MET A 42 -3.29 -4.28 5.66
N GLU A 43 -3.19 -5.33 6.49
CA GLU A 43 -4.13 -5.65 7.58
C GLU A 43 -4.15 -4.56 8.65
N LYS A 44 -2.98 -4.12 9.15
CA LYS A 44 -2.89 -3.16 10.25
C LYS A 44 -2.97 -1.70 9.82
N TYR A 45 -2.54 -1.36 8.61
CA TYR A 45 -2.39 0.05 8.20
C TYR A 45 -3.05 0.38 6.88
N GLY A 46 -3.49 -0.63 6.11
CA GLY A 46 -4.08 -0.43 4.79
C GLY A 46 -3.12 0.14 3.76
N SER A 47 -1.81 -0.03 3.98
CA SER A 47 -0.78 0.54 3.12
C SER A 47 0.47 -0.34 3.11
N ASP A 48 1.03 -0.49 1.92
CA ASP A 48 2.34 -1.10 1.62
C ASP A 48 3.52 -0.17 1.97
N LYS A 49 3.24 1.04 2.47
CA LYS A 49 4.20 2.03 2.94
C LYS A 49 3.69 2.72 4.20
N PRO A 50 3.47 1.98 5.30
CA PRO A 50 2.82 2.54 6.47
C PRO A 50 3.73 3.55 7.19
N ASP A 51 3.12 4.61 7.72
CA ASP A 51 3.78 5.46 8.70
C ASP A 51 3.66 4.84 10.09
N LEU A 52 4.78 4.31 10.59
CA LEU A 52 4.87 3.62 11.88
C LEU A 52 5.28 4.54 13.03
N ARG A 53 5.31 5.87 12.82
CA ARG A 53 5.62 6.83 13.90
C ARG A 53 4.52 6.92 14.97
N PHE A 54 3.34 6.38 14.70
CA PHE A 54 2.17 6.44 15.57
C PHE A 54 1.34 5.15 15.49
N GLY A 55 0.44 4.94 16.45
CA GLY A 55 -0.45 3.77 16.50
C GLY A 55 -1.66 3.87 15.56
N LEU A 56 -2.88 3.75 16.11
CA LEU A 56 -4.14 3.74 15.35
C LEU A 56 -4.19 2.65 14.27
N GLU A 57 -3.76 1.45 14.63
CA GLU A 57 -3.89 0.27 13.77
C GLU A 57 -5.37 -0.01 13.45
N HIS A 58 -5.61 -0.53 12.25
CA HIS A 58 -6.92 -1.04 11.87
C HIS A 58 -7.14 -2.40 12.54
N THR A 59 -8.39 -2.68 12.86
CA THR A 59 -8.85 -4.01 13.23
C THR A 59 -9.65 -4.58 12.06
N ASP A 60 -9.21 -5.70 11.49
CA ASP A 60 -10.01 -6.44 10.52
C ASP A 60 -11.14 -7.18 11.23
N LEU A 61 -12.38 -6.86 10.87
CA LEU A 61 -13.59 -7.43 11.43
C LEU A 61 -14.26 -8.42 10.49
N THR A 62 -13.68 -8.72 9.32
CA THR A 62 -14.29 -9.54 8.27
C THR A 62 -14.62 -10.94 8.80
N LYS A 63 -13.65 -11.63 9.40
CA LYS A 63 -13.86 -12.95 10.02
C LYS A 63 -14.92 -12.92 11.11
N LEU A 64 -14.93 -11.86 11.92
CA LEU A 64 -15.90 -11.72 13.00
C LEU A 64 -17.31 -11.47 12.45
N ALA A 65 -17.44 -10.64 11.41
CA ALA A 65 -18.71 -10.39 10.74
C ALA A 65 -19.25 -11.68 10.10
N VAL A 66 -18.40 -12.50 9.47
CA VAL A 66 -18.79 -13.82 8.95
C VAL A 66 -19.32 -14.72 10.07
N ALA A 67 -18.57 -14.86 11.17
CA ALA A 67 -18.96 -15.71 12.30
C ALA A 67 -20.29 -15.31 12.95
N HIS A 68 -20.68 -14.04 12.85
CA HIS A 68 -21.93 -13.49 13.41
C HIS A 68 -22.97 -13.11 12.34
N ALA A 69 -22.84 -13.58 11.10
CA ALA A 69 -23.76 -13.26 10.00
C ALA A 69 -24.04 -11.75 9.83
N GLY A 70 -22.99 -10.93 9.92
CA GLY A 70 -23.04 -9.47 9.85
C GLY A 70 -23.55 -8.77 11.12
N GLY A 71 -23.92 -9.53 12.16
CA GLY A 71 -24.30 -8.98 13.47
C GLY A 71 -25.51 -8.05 13.43
N GLY A 72 -26.46 -8.31 12.54
CA GLY A 72 -27.68 -7.50 12.38
C GLY A 72 -27.53 -6.23 11.53
N ILE A 73 -26.31 -5.92 11.06
CA ILE A 73 -26.03 -4.77 10.20
C ILE A 73 -26.16 -5.19 8.73
N PRO A 74 -27.13 -4.67 7.95
CA PRO A 74 -27.45 -5.21 6.62
C PRO A 74 -26.27 -5.27 5.64
N PHE A 75 -25.46 -4.22 5.57
CA PHE A 75 -24.32 -4.16 4.66
C PHE A 75 -23.12 -5.01 5.12
N PHE A 76 -23.05 -5.37 6.40
CA PHE A 76 -22.09 -6.38 6.87
C PHE A 76 -22.60 -7.79 6.63
N ALA A 77 -23.92 -8.00 6.75
CA ALA A 77 -24.56 -9.28 6.46
C ALA A 77 -24.41 -9.66 4.97
N GLU A 78 -24.56 -8.70 4.06
CA GLU A 78 -24.32 -8.92 2.62
C GLU A 78 -22.90 -9.43 2.36
N ILE A 79 -21.89 -8.79 2.95
CA ILE A 79 -20.49 -9.22 2.81
C ILE A 79 -20.30 -10.62 3.45
N ALA A 80 -20.82 -10.83 4.66
CA ALA A 80 -20.70 -12.11 5.38
C ALA A 80 -21.36 -13.28 4.63
N GLU A 81 -22.47 -13.03 3.93
CA GLU A 81 -23.17 -14.02 3.12
C GLU A 81 -22.31 -14.50 1.95
N LYS A 82 -21.59 -13.60 1.25
CA LYS A 82 -20.68 -13.96 0.15
C LYS A 82 -19.53 -14.86 0.59
N PHE A 83 -19.02 -14.68 1.81
CA PHE A 83 -18.06 -15.63 2.38
C PHE A 83 -18.71 -16.97 2.75
N SER A 84 -19.89 -16.92 3.36
CA SER A 84 -20.59 -18.12 3.83
C SER A 84 -21.11 -19.00 2.69
N SER A 85 -21.41 -18.41 1.53
CA SER A 85 -21.80 -19.09 0.30
C SER A 85 -20.61 -19.71 -0.45
N GLY A 86 -19.38 -19.36 -0.06
CA GLY A 86 -18.15 -19.72 -0.76
C GLY A 86 -17.86 -18.89 -2.01
N GLU A 87 -18.59 -17.78 -2.23
CA GLU A 87 -18.29 -16.84 -3.32
C GLU A 87 -16.94 -16.14 -3.08
N TYR A 88 -16.68 -15.72 -1.83
CA TYR A 88 -15.44 -15.07 -1.42
C TYR A 88 -14.59 -15.96 -0.52
N ARG A 89 -13.26 -15.83 -0.65
CA ARG A 89 -12.28 -16.54 0.19
C ARG A 89 -11.78 -15.63 1.30
N VAL A 90 -11.76 -16.14 2.53
CA VAL A 90 -11.33 -15.35 3.70
C VAL A 90 -9.85 -14.98 3.62
N GLU A 91 -9.02 -15.80 2.98
CA GLU A 91 -7.58 -15.57 2.85
C GLU A 91 -7.25 -14.47 1.82
N TYR A 92 -8.10 -14.30 0.80
CA TYR A 92 -7.94 -13.33 -0.29
C TYR A 92 -9.29 -12.66 -0.57
N PRO A 93 -9.77 -11.84 0.37
CA PRO A 93 -11.13 -11.32 0.33
C PRO A 93 -11.30 -10.25 -0.75
N GLU A 94 -12.34 -10.35 -1.55
CA GLU A 94 -12.74 -9.28 -2.48
C GLU A 94 -13.33 -8.07 -1.75
N GLU A 95 -14.01 -8.31 -0.63
CA GLU A 95 -14.56 -7.28 0.25
C GLU A 95 -14.17 -7.52 1.70
N ILE A 96 -13.86 -6.45 2.42
CA ILE A 96 -13.45 -6.50 3.83
C ILE A 96 -14.25 -5.52 4.67
N ILE A 97 -14.20 -5.73 5.99
CA ILE A 97 -14.76 -4.81 6.99
C ILE A 97 -13.63 -4.46 7.96
N LYS A 98 -13.32 -3.17 8.09
CA LYS A 98 -12.28 -2.68 9.00
C LYS A 98 -12.82 -1.63 9.96
N ALA A 99 -12.25 -1.62 11.17
CA ALA A 99 -12.46 -0.57 12.14
C ALA A 99 -11.15 0.15 12.50
N ILE A 100 -11.26 1.40 12.91
CA ILE A 100 -10.20 2.16 13.58
C ILE A 100 -10.78 2.79 14.84
N VAL A 101 -10.03 2.69 15.96
CA VAL A 101 -10.43 3.27 17.24
C VAL A 101 -9.87 4.68 17.34
N VAL A 102 -10.74 5.66 17.55
CA VAL A 102 -10.35 7.02 17.94
C VAL A 102 -10.49 7.14 19.45
N PRO A 103 -9.37 7.29 20.20
CA PRO A 103 -9.42 7.39 21.64
C PRO A 103 -10.25 8.57 22.13
N ALA A 104 -10.96 8.40 23.25
CA ALA A 104 -11.74 9.45 23.89
C ALA A 104 -10.89 10.71 24.17
N SER A 105 -9.60 10.53 24.48
CA SER A 105 -8.64 11.61 24.73
C SER A 105 -8.40 12.54 23.53
N ALA A 106 -8.76 12.11 22.30
CA ALA A 106 -8.71 12.96 21.11
C ALA A 106 -9.70 14.13 21.19
N ASN A 107 -10.76 14.01 22.01
CA ASN A 107 -11.75 15.06 22.29
C ASN A 107 -12.34 15.72 21.03
N PHE A 108 -12.53 14.94 19.97
CA PHE A 108 -13.08 15.46 18.73
C PHE A 108 -14.54 15.88 18.87
N SER A 109 -14.88 17.02 18.27
CA SER A 109 -16.25 17.52 18.22
C SER A 109 -17.11 16.61 17.33
N ARG A 110 -18.43 16.61 17.58
CA ARG A 110 -19.37 15.89 16.71
C ARG A 110 -19.25 16.35 15.26
N ALA A 111 -19.15 17.66 15.04
CA ALA A 111 -19.01 18.24 13.70
C ALA A 111 -17.75 17.75 12.98
N PHE A 112 -16.61 17.61 13.68
CA PHE A 112 -15.42 17.03 13.07
C PHE A 112 -15.64 15.56 12.70
N LEU A 113 -16.20 14.76 13.61
CA LEU A 113 -16.50 13.35 13.34
C LEU A 113 -17.51 13.18 12.19
N ASP A 114 -18.44 14.13 12.01
CA ASP A 114 -19.39 14.16 10.89
C ASP A 114 -18.63 14.42 9.57
N SER A 115 -17.68 15.36 9.58
CA SER A 115 -16.88 15.72 8.39
C SER A 115 -15.97 14.59 7.88
N LEU A 116 -15.66 13.60 8.72
CA LEU A 116 -14.85 12.45 8.32
C LEU A 116 -15.54 11.58 7.26
N GLU A 117 -16.88 11.57 7.21
CA GLU A 117 -17.61 10.85 6.17
C GLU A 117 -17.36 11.48 4.79
N ASP A 118 -17.36 12.81 4.70
CA ASP A 118 -17.06 13.53 3.46
C ASP A 118 -15.59 13.37 3.05
N PHE A 119 -14.67 13.36 4.01
CA PHE A 119 -13.25 13.03 3.75
C PHE A 119 -13.11 11.63 3.13
N VAL A 120 -13.81 10.64 3.67
CA VAL A 120 -13.81 9.27 3.17
C VAL A 120 -14.44 9.18 1.77
N ARG A 121 -15.53 9.91 1.51
CA ARG A 121 -16.15 9.97 0.18
C ARG A 121 -15.24 10.58 -0.87
N GLN A 122 -14.49 11.64 -0.52
CA GLN A 122 -13.48 12.24 -1.41
C GLN A 122 -12.34 11.26 -1.74
N ALA A 123 -12.02 10.34 -0.82
CA ALA A 123 -11.06 9.26 -1.04
C ALA A 123 -11.65 8.03 -1.78
N GLY A 124 -12.91 8.10 -2.23
CA GLY A 124 -13.57 7.04 -3.01
C GLY A 124 -14.36 6.01 -2.19
N GLY A 125 -14.52 6.21 -0.88
CA GLY A 125 -15.37 5.38 -0.02
C GLY A 125 -16.86 5.70 -0.20
N LYS A 126 -17.73 4.71 0.05
CA LYS A 126 -19.20 4.91 -0.06
C LYS A 126 -19.80 5.64 1.16
N GLY A 127 -19.24 5.42 2.34
CA GLY A 127 -19.66 6.06 3.59
C GLY A 127 -18.66 5.75 4.71
N LEU A 128 -18.93 6.24 5.91
CA LEU A 128 -18.14 5.95 7.11
C LEU A 128 -19.10 5.74 8.28
N ALA A 129 -19.32 4.47 8.64
CA ALA A 129 -20.14 4.18 9.81
C ALA A 129 -19.32 4.44 11.08
N ARG A 130 -19.98 4.78 12.19
CA ARG A 130 -19.30 5.05 13.46
C ARG A 130 -20.16 4.71 14.65
N ALA A 131 -19.53 4.42 15.78
CA ALA A 131 -20.20 4.26 17.06
C ALA A 131 -19.33 4.78 18.21
N LYS A 132 -19.96 5.46 19.18
CA LYS A 132 -19.28 5.81 20.43
C LYS A 132 -19.55 4.73 21.48
N VAL A 133 -18.50 4.20 22.10
CA VAL A 133 -18.62 3.19 23.14
C VAL A 133 -19.08 3.85 24.45
N GLY A 134 -20.19 3.38 25.02
CA GLY A 134 -20.71 3.81 26.32
C GLY A 134 -20.01 3.10 27.48
N ASP A 135 -20.30 3.54 28.71
CA ASP A 135 -19.70 2.99 29.94
C ASP A 135 -20.06 1.51 30.18
N ASP A 136 -21.22 1.08 29.69
CA ASP A 136 -21.70 -0.30 29.69
C ASP A 136 -21.27 -1.10 28.43
N GLY A 137 -20.43 -0.49 27.59
CA GLY A 137 -20.02 -1.02 26.29
C GLY A 137 -21.08 -0.91 25.19
N ALA A 138 -22.26 -0.34 25.46
CA ALA A 138 -23.27 -0.14 24.42
C ALA A 138 -22.79 0.86 23.36
N TRP A 139 -23.23 0.70 22.13
CA TRP A 139 -22.94 1.67 21.08
C TRP A 139 -23.94 2.82 21.16
N THR A 140 -23.42 4.04 21.23
CA THR A 140 -24.20 5.27 21.34
C THR A 140 -23.87 6.22 20.19
N GLN A 141 -24.75 7.20 19.96
CA GLN A 141 -24.59 8.22 18.92
C GLN A 141 -24.36 7.65 17.50
N SER A 142 -24.93 6.47 17.24
CA SER A 142 -24.76 5.68 16.03
C SER A 142 -26.11 5.22 15.46
N PRO A 143 -26.30 5.24 14.13
CA PRO A 143 -27.39 4.52 13.48
C PRO A 143 -27.30 2.99 13.71
N LEU A 144 -26.10 2.46 13.96
CA LEU A 144 -25.87 1.02 14.15
C LEU A 144 -26.49 0.49 15.44
N THR A 145 -26.72 1.34 16.45
CA THR A 145 -27.25 0.94 17.76
C THR A 145 -28.57 0.16 17.68
N LYS A 146 -29.42 0.47 16.69
CA LYS A 146 -30.72 -0.20 16.51
C LYS A 146 -30.63 -1.50 15.71
N LEU A 147 -29.50 -1.74 15.06
CA LEU A 147 -29.29 -2.82 14.10
C LEU A 147 -28.39 -3.91 14.68
N VAL A 148 -27.35 -3.50 15.40
CA VAL A 148 -26.30 -4.40 15.89
C VAL A 148 -26.86 -5.37 16.95
N THR A 149 -26.49 -6.65 16.85
CA THR A 149 -26.76 -7.61 17.91
C THR A 149 -25.81 -7.43 19.09
N ASP A 150 -26.24 -7.78 20.30
CA ASP A 150 -25.41 -7.64 21.50
C ASP A 150 -24.14 -8.48 21.44
N GLU A 151 -24.23 -9.72 20.95
CA GLU A 151 -23.09 -10.61 20.82
C GLU A 151 -22.03 -10.04 19.87
N PHE A 152 -22.44 -9.57 18.68
CA PHE A 152 -21.51 -9.00 17.71
C PHE A 152 -20.89 -7.70 18.22
N ARG A 153 -21.70 -6.82 18.85
CA ARG A 153 -21.21 -5.58 19.46
C ARG A 153 -20.12 -5.85 20.50
N LEU A 154 -20.36 -6.79 21.42
CA LEU A 154 -19.40 -7.15 22.46
C LEU A 154 -18.11 -7.74 21.86
N ALA A 155 -18.25 -8.60 20.85
CA ALA A 155 -17.10 -9.17 20.16
C ALA A 155 -16.28 -8.11 19.41
N VAL A 156 -16.93 -7.14 18.76
CA VAL A 156 -16.24 -6.01 18.10
C VAL A 156 -15.52 -5.13 19.11
N ASN A 157 -16.16 -4.78 20.23
CA ASN A 157 -15.50 -4.00 21.29
C ASN A 157 -14.27 -4.73 21.84
N ALA A 158 -14.36 -6.04 22.05
CA ALA A 158 -13.24 -6.86 22.51
C ALA A 158 -12.10 -6.93 21.48
N ALA A 159 -12.42 -7.19 20.20
CA ALA A 159 -11.45 -7.25 19.11
C ALA A 159 -10.72 -5.92 18.89
N THR A 160 -11.44 -4.81 19.00
CA THR A 160 -10.88 -3.46 18.87
C THR A 160 -10.23 -2.94 20.15
N GLN A 161 -10.41 -3.64 21.28
CA GLN A 161 -10.01 -3.21 22.63
C GLN A 161 -10.53 -1.82 23.00
N ALA A 162 -11.65 -1.40 22.41
CA ALA A 162 -12.19 -0.06 22.58
C ALA A 162 -12.68 0.15 24.02
N GLN A 163 -12.35 1.31 24.58
CA GLN A 163 -12.70 1.69 25.93
C GLN A 163 -13.94 2.59 25.95
N PRO A 164 -14.63 2.73 27.10
CA PRO A 164 -15.68 3.72 27.26
C PRO A 164 -15.25 5.12 26.83
N GLY A 165 -16.09 5.76 26.01
CA GLY A 165 -15.84 7.08 25.44
C GLY A 165 -15.16 7.07 24.08
N ASP A 166 -14.51 5.98 23.68
CA ASP A 166 -13.86 5.85 22.37
C ASP A 166 -14.87 5.87 21.23
N VAL A 167 -14.42 6.29 20.05
CA VAL A 167 -15.21 6.28 18.82
C VAL A 167 -14.63 5.26 17.86
N LEU A 168 -15.43 4.24 17.54
CA LEU A 168 -15.17 3.29 16.48
C LEU A 168 -15.60 3.91 15.14
N LEU A 169 -14.72 3.90 14.15
CA LEU A 169 -15.04 4.24 12.77
C LEU A 169 -14.90 2.97 11.92
N PHE A 170 -15.90 2.69 11.09
CA PHE A 170 -15.99 1.46 10.30
C PHE A 170 -16.07 1.78 8.81
N GLN A 171 -15.30 1.03 8.03
CA GLN A 171 -15.40 1.04 6.58
C GLN A 171 -15.55 -0.40 6.06
N SER A 172 -16.35 -0.57 5.01
CA SER A 172 -16.58 -1.86 4.37
C SER A 172 -16.76 -1.77 2.86
N GLY A 173 -16.43 -2.85 2.17
CA GLY A 173 -16.58 -3.00 0.71
C GLY A 173 -15.30 -3.52 0.09
N ALA A 174 -15.10 -3.24 -1.21
CA ALA A 174 -13.95 -3.71 -1.99
C ALA A 174 -12.61 -3.49 -1.27
N GLU A 175 -11.85 -4.58 -1.09
CA GLU A 175 -10.62 -4.66 -0.28
C GLU A 175 -9.63 -3.52 -0.58
N ALA A 176 -9.21 -3.40 -1.84
CA ALA A 176 -8.28 -2.36 -2.29
C ALA A 176 -8.75 -0.94 -1.94
N ARG A 177 -10.05 -0.65 -2.04
CA ARG A 177 -10.59 0.67 -1.70
C ARG A 177 -10.66 0.90 -0.21
N VAL A 178 -11.05 -0.10 0.57
CA VAL A 178 -11.09 0.00 2.04
C VAL A 178 -9.68 0.29 2.58
N HIS A 179 -8.65 -0.40 2.09
CA HIS A 179 -7.26 -0.15 2.47
C HIS A 179 -6.85 1.30 2.22
N VAL A 180 -7.02 1.81 1.00
CA VAL A 180 -6.64 3.18 0.62
C VAL A 180 -7.37 4.22 1.48
N VAL A 181 -8.68 4.07 1.64
CA VAL A 181 -9.50 5.01 2.42
C VAL A 181 -9.08 5.00 3.89
N MET A 182 -8.92 3.82 4.48
CA MET A 182 -8.60 3.68 5.90
C MET A 182 -7.17 4.10 6.21
N ALA A 183 -6.21 3.90 5.30
CA ALA A 183 -4.85 4.42 5.42
C ALA A 183 -4.84 5.95 5.43
N ASN A 184 -5.55 6.58 4.49
CA ASN A 184 -5.68 8.04 4.43
C ASN A 184 -6.37 8.61 5.67
N LEU A 185 -7.45 7.96 6.13
CA LEU A 185 -8.16 8.35 7.35
C LEU A 185 -7.26 8.25 8.58
N ARG A 186 -6.50 7.14 8.71
CA ARG A 186 -5.53 6.94 9.80
C ARG A 186 -4.50 8.08 9.87
N VAL A 187 -3.89 8.43 8.75
CA VAL A 187 -2.91 9.53 8.69
C VAL A 187 -3.57 10.88 8.98
N HIS A 188 -4.78 11.12 8.48
CA HIS A 188 -5.53 12.35 8.76
C HIS A 188 -5.83 12.51 10.26
N LEU A 189 -6.31 11.45 10.91
CA LEU A 189 -6.58 11.42 12.35
C LEU A 189 -5.30 11.68 13.15
N ALA A 190 -4.19 11.03 12.79
CA ALA A 190 -2.92 11.20 13.48
C ALA A 190 -2.40 12.65 13.44
N LYS A 191 -2.57 13.34 12.31
CA LYS A 191 -2.27 14.78 12.18
C LYS A 191 -3.17 15.63 13.08
N LYS A 192 -4.48 15.37 13.08
CA LYS A 192 -5.44 16.10 13.94
C LYS A 192 -5.24 15.84 15.43
N MET A 193 -4.71 14.68 15.80
CA MET A 193 -4.31 14.34 17.16
C MET A 193 -2.92 14.86 17.54
N GLY A 194 -2.16 15.46 16.60
CA GLY A 194 -0.80 15.92 16.84
C GLY A 194 0.23 14.80 17.06
N LEU A 195 -0.08 13.56 16.63
CA LEU A 195 0.83 12.42 16.75
C LEU A 195 2.00 12.52 15.77
N ILE A 196 1.75 13.15 14.62
CA ILE A 196 2.71 13.48 13.57
C ILE A 196 2.48 14.92 13.09
N PRO A 197 3.50 15.59 12.54
CA PRO A 197 3.32 16.93 11.97
C PRO A 197 2.47 16.89 10.69
N GLU A 198 1.95 18.05 10.28
CA GLU A 198 1.23 18.20 9.01
C GLU A 198 2.13 17.89 7.80
N SER A 199 3.43 18.16 7.92
CA SER A 199 4.47 17.83 6.95
C SER A 199 5.82 17.57 7.62
N GLY A 200 6.71 16.85 6.91
CA GLY A 200 8.07 16.58 7.36
C GLY A 200 8.19 15.48 8.42
N SER A 201 9.40 15.34 8.94
CA SER A 201 9.81 14.34 9.92
C SER A 201 9.32 14.68 11.33
N GLY A 202 9.28 15.97 11.68
CA GLY A 202 9.09 16.42 13.07
C GLY A 202 10.22 15.96 13.99
N GLY A 203 11.43 15.73 13.44
CA GLY A 203 12.56 15.15 14.14
C GLY A 203 12.42 13.67 14.48
N LYS A 204 11.37 13.00 13.98
CA LYS A 204 11.13 11.56 14.18
C LYS A 204 11.36 10.81 12.87
N TRP A 205 12.18 9.77 12.95
CA TRP A 205 12.53 8.93 11.80
C TRP A 205 12.14 7.49 12.10
N ASN A 206 11.35 6.91 11.20
CA ASN A 206 11.01 5.52 11.20
C ASN A 206 11.29 4.93 9.82
N LEU A 207 12.09 3.86 9.80
CA LEU A 207 12.42 3.11 8.61
C LEU A 207 12.01 1.65 8.79
N SER A 208 11.45 1.06 7.75
CA SER A 208 11.08 -0.35 7.71
C SER A 208 11.11 -0.87 6.28
N TRP A 209 11.41 -2.16 6.14
CA TRP A 209 11.16 -2.90 4.92
C TRP A 209 9.72 -3.41 4.92
N VAL A 210 9.01 -3.30 3.81
CA VAL A 210 7.80 -4.07 3.54
C VAL A 210 8.15 -5.17 2.56
N VAL A 211 7.88 -6.42 2.91
CA VAL A 211 8.38 -7.62 2.21
C VAL A 211 7.27 -8.60 1.87
N ALA A 212 7.56 -9.54 0.97
CA ALA A 212 6.65 -10.63 0.58
C ALA A 212 5.29 -10.19 -0.01
N PRO A 213 5.22 -9.13 -0.85
CA PRO A 213 3.97 -8.80 -1.52
C PRO A 213 3.57 -9.89 -2.52
N PRO A 214 2.30 -9.90 -2.97
CA PRO A 214 1.86 -10.81 -4.02
C PRO A 214 2.63 -10.58 -5.33
N LEU A 215 2.84 -11.65 -6.09
CA LEU A 215 3.45 -11.60 -7.42
C LEU A 215 2.46 -11.06 -8.47
N PHE A 216 1.18 -11.37 -8.29
CA PHE A 216 0.12 -11.03 -9.22
C PHE A 216 -0.92 -10.12 -8.55
N GLU A 217 -1.52 -9.24 -9.36
CA GLU A 217 -2.70 -8.48 -8.99
C GLU A 217 -3.84 -8.83 -9.96
N ARG A 218 -5.08 -8.81 -9.47
CA ARG A 218 -6.26 -9.09 -10.27
C ARG A 218 -6.84 -7.78 -10.79
N ASN A 219 -7.03 -7.71 -12.10
CA ASN A 219 -7.68 -6.59 -12.77
C ASN A 219 -9.20 -6.64 -12.57
N ASP A 220 -9.86 -5.48 -12.77
CA ASP A 220 -11.32 -5.35 -12.68
C ASP A 220 -12.07 -6.27 -13.66
N ASP A 221 -11.46 -6.63 -14.79
CA ASP A 221 -12.00 -7.55 -15.79
C ASP A 221 -11.78 -9.04 -15.45
N GLY A 222 -11.16 -9.33 -14.29
CA GLY A 222 -10.87 -10.66 -13.80
C GLY A 222 -9.55 -11.26 -14.31
N THR A 223 -8.83 -10.58 -15.20
CA THR A 223 -7.49 -11.00 -15.65
C THR A 223 -6.42 -10.75 -14.58
N TRP A 224 -5.23 -11.31 -14.78
CA TRP A 224 -4.11 -11.15 -13.85
C TRP A 224 -3.01 -10.32 -14.49
N ALA A 225 -2.50 -9.36 -13.74
CA ALA A 225 -1.32 -8.58 -14.09
C ALA A 225 -0.19 -8.89 -13.09
N ALA A 226 1.05 -8.54 -13.46
CA ALA A 226 2.15 -8.60 -12.51
C ALA A 226 2.02 -7.39 -11.57
N ALA A 227 2.00 -7.62 -10.25
CA ALA A 227 1.89 -6.54 -9.26
C ALA A 227 3.13 -5.60 -9.22
N HIS A 228 4.18 -5.94 -9.96
CA HIS A 228 5.37 -5.11 -10.15
C HIS A 228 5.96 -5.26 -11.55
N HIS A 229 6.52 -6.44 -11.85
CA HIS A 229 6.94 -6.83 -13.19
C HIS A 229 7.06 -8.35 -13.29
N ALA A 230 6.99 -8.88 -14.52
CA ALA A 230 6.95 -10.32 -14.78
C ALA A 230 8.23 -11.09 -14.41
N PHE A 231 9.35 -10.41 -14.16
CA PHE A 231 10.65 -11.03 -13.83
C PHE A 231 10.94 -11.11 -12.33
N THR A 232 9.94 -10.89 -11.47
CA THR A 232 10.13 -10.99 -10.03
C THR A 232 10.07 -12.47 -9.62
N ARG A 233 11.02 -12.91 -8.78
CA ARG A 233 11.10 -14.29 -8.31
C ARG A 233 9.97 -14.58 -7.28
N PRO A 234 9.11 -15.59 -7.51
CA PRO A 234 8.16 -16.07 -6.49
C PRO A 234 8.89 -16.73 -5.30
N TYR A 235 8.17 -16.93 -4.21
CA TYR A 235 8.63 -17.81 -3.12
C TYR A 235 8.64 -19.26 -3.60
N ASP A 236 9.63 -20.05 -3.16
CA ASP A 236 9.84 -21.40 -3.70
C ASP A 236 8.66 -22.32 -3.36
N GLU A 237 8.12 -22.16 -2.14
CA GLU A 237 6.92 -22.84 -1.67
C GLU A 237 5.63 -22.40 -2.39
N ASP A 238 5.66 -21.27 -3.11
CA ASP A 238 4.49 -20.71 -3.77
C ASP A 238 4.47 -21.01 -5.29
N VAL A 239 5.56 -21.55 -5.85
CA VAL A 239 5.71 -21.82 -7.31
C VAL A 239 4.62 -22.74 -7.85
N GLU A 240 4.17 -23.72 -7.08
CA GLU A 240 3.12 -24.66 -7.50
C GLU A 240 1.75 -23.99 -7.68
N PHE A 241 1.53 -22.83 -7.03
CA PHE A 241 0.26 -22.10 -7.07
C PHE A 241 0.18 -21.09 -8.21
N ILE A 242 1.25 -20.86 -8.98
CA ILE A 242 1.28 -19.85 -10.06
C ILE A 242 0.10 -20.00 -11.02
N LEU A 243 -0.21 -21.22 -11.45
CA LEU A 243 -1.30 -21.46 -12.40
C LEU A 243 -2.65 -21.73 -11.71
N SER A 244 -2.64 -22.37 -10.53
CA SER A 244 -3.83 -22.85 -9.84
C SER A 244 -4.46 -21.83 -8.88
N ASP A 245 -3.64 -21.08 -8.14
CA ASP A 245 -4.08 -20.09 -7.15
C ASP A 245 -3.11 -18.89 -7.09
N PRO A 246 -3.10 -18.02 -8.12
CA PRO A 246 -2.14 -16.92 -8.24
C PRO A 246 -2.26 -15.87 -7.12
N ALA A 247 -3.43 -15.75 -6.48
CA ALA A 247 -3.68 -14.80 -5.39
C ALA A 247 -2.76 -15.04 -4.19
N ARG A 248 -2.34 -16.30 -4.01
CA ARG A 248 -1.49 -16.74 -2.91
C ARG A 248 0.00 -16.56 -3.17
N VAL A 249 0.40 -16.36 -4.42
CA VAL A 249 1.81 -16.41 -4.79
C VAL A 249 2.52 -15.16 -4.29
N ARG A 250 3.34 -15.31 -3.25
CA ARG A 250 4.22 -14.24 -2.76
C ARG A 250 5.48 -14.19 -3.56
N CYS A 251 6.18 -13.06 -3.46
CA CYS A 251 7.42 -12.89 -4.18
C CYS A 251 8.52 -12.20 -3.37
N TYR A 252 9.77 -12.40 -3.79
CA TYR A 252 10.95 -11.77 -3.21
C TYR A 252 11.08 -10.31 -3.67
N ARG A 253 10.02 -9.53 -3.48
CA ARG A 253 9.98 -8.07 -3.63
C ARG A 253 10.00 -7.43 -2.25
N TYR A 254 10.58 -6.24 -2.20
CA TYR A 254 10.77 -5.48 -0.98
C TYR A 254 10.80 -3.99 -1.28
N ASP A 255 10.16 -3.22 -0.42
CA ASP A 255 10.12 -1.77 -0.50
C ASP A 255 10.66 -1.18 0.82
N LEU A 256 11.54 -0.19 0.72
CA LEU A 256 12.06 0.55 1.88
C LEU A 256 11.18 1.78 2.12
N VAL A 257 10.64 1.87 3.32
CA VAL A 257 9.70 2.92 3.72
C VAL A 257 10.37 3.83 4.74
N LEU A 258 10.17 5.15 4.58
CA LEU A 258 10.58 6.19 5.50
C LEU A 258 9.35 7.05 5.85
N ASN A 259 8.91 7.01 7.10
CA ASN A 259 7.82 7.87 7.61
C ASN A 259 6.55 7.84 6.73
N GLY A 260 6.16 6.66 6.23
CA GLY A 260 4.98 6.50 5.36
C GLY A 260 5.23 6.78 3.87
N PHE A 261 6.48 6.99 3.46
CA PHE A 261 6.87 7.15 2.07
C PHE A 261 7.76 6.00 1.64
N GLU A 262 7.41 5.34 0.55
CA GLU A 262 8.31 4.44 -0.16
C GLU A 262 9.49 5.25 -0.71
N ILE A 263 10.71 5.01 -0.22
CA ILE A 263 11.93 5.70 -0.68
C ILE A 263 12.76 4.86 -1.65
N GLY A 264 12.40 3.59 -1.81
CA GLY A 264 12.90 2.76 -2.89
C GLY A 264 12.34 1.35 -2.81
N GLY A 265 12.55 0.59 -3.88
CA GLY A 265 11.97 -0.72 -4.03
C GLY A 265 12.79 -1.58 -4.97
N GLY A 266 12.58 -2.89 -4.88
CA GLY A 266 13.34 -3.84 -5.66
C GLY A 266 12.81 -5.26 -5.53
N SER A 267 13.40 -6.17 -6.31
CA SER A 267 13.12 -7.59 -6.15
C SER A 267 14.30 -8.46 -6.55
N ILE A 268 14.30 -9.68 -6.02
CA ILE A 268 15.12 -10.77 -6.56
C ILE A 268 14.50 -11.19 -7.89
N ARG A 269 15.36 -11.34 -8.90
CA ARG A 269 14.93 -11.62 -10.26
C ARG A 269 14.79 -13.12 -10.49
N LEU A 270 13.77 -13.46 -11.26
CA LEU A 270 13.55 -14.80 -11.75
C LEU A 270 14.59 -15.11 -12.83
N HIS A 271 15.30 -16.22 -12.65
CA HIS A 271 16.33 -16.70 -13.57
C HIS A 271 16.07 -18.14 -14.05
N ASP A 272 15.04 -18.79 -13.49
CA ASP A 272 14.56 -20.10 -13.90
C ASP A 272 13.56 -19.94 -15.06
N SER A 273 13.90 -20.50 -16.22
CA SER A 273 13.09 -20.38 -17.43
C SER A 273 11.75 -21.11 -17.33
N GLU A 274 11.68 -22.24 -16.62
CA GLU A 274 10.44 -23.01 -16.47
C GLU A 274 9.45 -22.25 -15.60
N VAL A 275 9.93 -21.65 -14.51
CA VAL A 275 9.10 -20.82 -13.66
C VAL A 275 8.69 -19.53 -14.38
N GLN A 276 9.60 -18.92 -15.16
CA GLN A 276 9.29 -17.72 -15.95
C GLN A 276 8.20 -17.97 -17.00
N ALA A 277 8.22 -19.15 -17.64
CA ALA A 277 7.18 -19.56 -18.58
C ALA A 277 5.81 -19.68 -17.89
N LYS A 278 5.73 -20.27 -16.68
CA LYS A 278 4.49 -20.33 -15.90
C LYS A 278 3.96 -18.94 -15.53
N VAL A 279 4.85 -18.01 -15.19
CA VAL A 279 4.47 -16.62 -14.91
C VAL A 279 3.89 -15.96 -16.16
N PHE A 280 4.52 -16.11 -17.32
CA PHE A 280 3.99 -15.55 -18.58
C PHE A 280 2.66 -16.17 -18.99
N GLU A 281 2.53 -17.50 -18.88
CA GLU A 281 1.27 -18.20 -19.10
C GLU A 281 0.16 -17.62 -18.23
N ARG A 282 0.44 -17.39 -16.94
CA ARG A 282 -0.54 -16.79 -16.03
C ARG A 282 -0.93 -15.37 -16.41
N LEU A 283 0.01 -14.59 -16.93
CA LEU A 283 -0.21 -13.22 -17.41
C LEU A 283 -0.86 -13.18 -18.80
N GLY A 284 -1.19 -14.33 -19.41
CA GLY A 284 -1.74 -14.40 -20.77
C GLY A 284 -0.75 -14.03 -21.87
N ILE A 285 0.55 -14.07 -21.58
CA ILE A 285 1.61 -13.77 -22.53
C ILE A 285 2.04 -15.09 -23.20
N GLY A 286 1.55 -15.30 -24.42
CA GLY A 286 1.93 -16.47 -25.22
C GLY A 286 3.40 -16.46 -25.66
N GLU A 287 3.92 -17.62 -26.04
CA GLU A 287 5.35 -17.80 -26.38
C GLU A 287 5.87 -16.84 -27.46
N GLN A 288 5.12 -16.65 -28.56
CA GLN A 288 5.52 -15.74 -29.63
C GLN A 288 5.60 -14.29 -29.15
N GLU A 289 4.67 -13.88 -28.29
CA GLU A 289 4.66 -12.53 -27.73
C GLU A 289 5.77 -12.35 -26.69
N ALA A 290 6.00 -13.35 -25.84
CA ALA A 290 7.11 -13.37 -24.90
C ALA A 290 8.46 -13.25 -25.63
N GLN A 291 8.66 -13.99 -26.72
CA GLN A 291 9.88 -13.92 -27.52
C GLN A 291 10.01 -12.57 -28.24
N ARG A 292 8.91 -12.00 -28.76
CA ARG A 292 8.91 -10.69 -29.42
C ARG A 292 9.25 -9.55 -28.45
N LEU A 293 8.71 -9.57 -27.24
CA LEU A 293 8.90 -8.52 -26.24
C LEU A 293 10.19 -8.69 -25.43
N PHE A 294 10.53 -9.93 -25.08
CA PHE A 294 11.55 -10.26 -24.08
C PHE A 294 12.58 -11.27 -24.56
N GLY A 295 12.58 -11.68 -25.83
CA GLY A 295 13.46 -12.73 -26.35
C GLY A 295 14.94 -12.49 -26.07
N PHE A 296 15.42 -11.25 -26.21
CA PHE A 296 16.80 -10.89 -25.88
C PHE A 296 17.16 -11.19 -24.41
N LEU A 297 16.22 -11.01 -23.49
CA LEU A 297 16.42 -11.27 -22.06
C LEU A 297 16.27 -12.77 -21.77
N LEU A 298 15.28 -13.43 -22.36
CA LEU A 298 15.06 -14.88 -22.18
C LEU A 298 16.24 -15.69 -22.69
N GLU A 299 16.80 -15.32 -23.85
CA GLU A 299 18.03 -15.89 -24.38
C GLU A 299 19.21 -15.68 -23.43
N ALA A 300 19.36 -14.47 -22.87
CA ALA A 300 20.41 -14.19 -21.89
C ALA A 300 20.25 -15.02 -20.60
N LEU A 301 19.01 -15.20 -20.12
CA LEU A 301 18.72 -16.01 -18.94
C LEU A 301 19.06 -17.50 -19.17
N ALA A 302 18.70 -18.02 -20.34
CA ALA A 302 18.98 -19.41 -20.74
C ALA A 302 20.48 -19.73 -20.85
N ASN A 303 21.33 -18.72 -21.09
CA ASN A 303 22.79 -18.88 -21.17
C ASN A 303 23.49 -18.87 -19.79
N GLY A 304 22.79 -19.28 -18.73
CA GLY A 304 23.35 -19.43 -17.40
C GLY A 304 23.41 -18.14 -16.59
N ALA A 305 22.37 -17.31 -16.67
CA ALA A 305 22.28 -16.12 -15.82
C ALA A 305 22.31 -16.51 -14.33
N PRO A 306 23.16 -15.87 -13.50
CA PRO A 306 23.23 -16.19 -12.08
C PRO A 306 21.97 -15.70 -11.34
N PRO A 307 21.70 -16.23 -10.13
CA PRO A 307 20.77 -15.58 -9.21
C PRO A 307 21.17 -14.12 -9.00
N HIS A 308 20.25 -13.20 -9.28
CA HIS A 308 20.50 -11.76 -9.22
C HIS A 308 19.29 -11.01 -8.65
N GLY A 309 19.52 -9.80 -8.19
CA GLY A 309 18.51 -8.94 -7.58
C GLY A 309 18.99 -7.51 -7.54
N GLY A 310 18.06 -6.58 -7.40
CA GLY A 310 18.39 -5.16 -7.39
C GLY A 310 17.38 -4.34 -6.61
N MET A 311 17.69 -3.06 -6.47
CA MET A 311 16.83 -2.06 -5.86
C MET A 311 17.17 -0.70 -6.44
N ALA A 312 16.18 0.18 -6.53
CA ALA A 312 16.37 1.59 -6.85
C ALA A 312 15.87 2.46 -5.69
N LEU A 313 16.60 3.54 -5.39
CA LEU A 313 16.15 4.59 -4.47
C LEU A 313 15.62 5.77 -5.27
N GLY A 314 14.49 6.32 -4.84
CA GLY A 314 13.95 7.58 -5.37
C GLY A 314 14.71 8.76 -4.79
N LEU A 315 15.82 9.17 -5.43
CA LEU A 315 16.71 10.22 -4.93
C LEU A 315 15.97 11.53 -4.62
N ASP A 316 15.06 11.97 -5.49
CA ASP A 316 14.27 13.20 -5.27
C ASP A 316 13.41 13.08 -4.02
N ARG A 317 12.78 11.92 -3.82
CA ARG A 317 11.93 11.68 -2.65
C ARG A 317 12.75 11.60 -1.38
N VAL A 318 13.91 10.92 -1.40
CA VAL A 318 14.82 10.88 -0.25
C VAL A 318 15.29 12.28 0.10
N THR A 319 15.76 13.06 -0.88
CA THR A 319 16.23 14.43 -0.66
C THR A 319 15.13 15.32 -0.10
N MET A 320 13.90 15.21 -0.65
CA MET A 320 12.73 15.92 -0.15
C MET A 320 12.46 15.58 1.32
N LEU A 321 12.44 14.30 1.69
CA LEU A 321 12.14 13.89 3.05
C LEU A 321 13.23 14.28 4.05
N LEU A 322 14.51 14.16 3.68
CA LEU A 322 15.63 14.56 4.55
C LEU A 322 15.68 16.07 4.76
N SER A 323 15.16 16.86 3.83
CA SER A 323 15.07 18.34 3.96
C SER A 323 13.74 18.82 4.55
N ASP A 324 12.89 17.92 5.04
CA ASP A 324 11.51 18.20 5.49
C ASP A 324 10.66 18.93 4.42
N GLY A 325 11.03 18.76 3.14
CA GLY A 325 10.34 19.32 2.00
C GLY A 325 8.93 18.74 1.82
N THR A 326 8.05 19.53 1.21
CA THR A 326 6.66 19.14 0.94
C THR A 326 6.43 18.76 -0.52
N SER A 327 7.38 19.09 -1.40
CA SER A 327 7.32 18.77 -2.81
C SER A 327 8.67 18.29 -3.33
N ILE A 328 8.66 17.25 -4.16
CA ILE A 328 9.86 16.83 -4.92
C ILE A 328 10.37 17.93 -5.86
N ARG A 329 9.53 18.93 -6.18
CA ARG A 329 9.95 20.07 -7.00
C ARG A 329 10.97 20.95 -6.29
N ASP A 330 10.98 20.96 -4.97
CA ASP A 330 11.84 21.83 -4.16
C ASP A 330 13.30 21.33 -4.15
N VAL A 331 13.53 20.09 -4.59
CA VAL A 331 14.86 19.45 -4.62
C VAL A 331 15.36 19.21 -6.05
N VAL A 332 14.61 19.64 -7.05
CA VAL A 332 14.99 19.59 -8.47
C VAL A 332 15.21 21.01 -8.95
N ALA A 333 16.39 21.31 -9.49
CA ALA A 333 16.75 22.68 -9.90
C ALA A 333 15.80 23.29 -10.94
N PHE A 334 15.33 22.48 -11.92
CA PHE A 334 14.42 22.91 -12.98
C PHE A 334 13.24 21.94 -13.12
N PRO A 335 12.31 21.94 -12.15
CA PRO A 335 11.22 20.96 -12.09
C PRO A 335 10.19 21.21 -13.19
N LYS A 336 9.36 20.20 -13.46
CA LYS A 336 8.25 20.30 -14.41
C LYS A 336 6.91 20.45 -13.67
N THR A 337 5.93 21.04 -14.36
CA THR A 337 4.54 21.11 -13.86
C THR A 337 3.88 19.72 -13.93
N GLN A 338 2.66 19.59 -13.38
CA GLN A 338 1.87 18.35 -13.51
C GLN A 338 1.55 18.00 -14.97
N LYS A 339 1.61 18.99 -15.88
CA LYS A 339 1.42 18.79 -17.32
C LYS A 339 2.71 18.42 -18.06
N GLY A 340 3.80 18.14 -17.33
CA GLY A 340 5.11 17.84 -17.92
C GLY A 340 5.81 19.05 -18.53
N THR A 341 5.31 20.27 -18.31
CA THR A 341 5.86 21.47 -18.94
C THR A 341 6.95 22.12 -18.09
N ASP A 342 7.95 22.68 -18.76
CA ASP A 342 8.97 23.55 -18.17
C ASP A 342 8.54 25.01 -18.36
N GLN A 343 8.23 25.69 -17.27
CA GLN A 343 7.78 27.09 -17.35
C GLN A 343 8.92 28.06 -17.65
N MET A 344 10.16 27.72 -17.28
CA MET A 344 11.31 28.59 -17.50
C MET A 344 11.71 28.62 -18.97
N THR A 345 11.78 27.44 -19.60
CA THR A 345 12.20 27.30 -21.00
C THR A 345 11.02 27.24 -21.98
N LYS A 346 9.78 27.18 -21.47
CA LYS A 346 8.55 27.01 -22.26
C LYS A 346 8.52 25.72 -23.09
N CYS A 347 9.06 24.63 -22.53
CA CYS A 347 9.12 23.31 -23.15
C CYS A 347 7.93 22.42 -22.72
N PRO A 348 7.40 21.53 -23.57
CA PRO A 348 7.76 21.30 -24.98
C PRO A 348 7.30 22.43 -25.92
N ASP A 349 7.98 22.55 -27.06
CA ASP A 349 7.75 23.55 -28.12
C ASP A 349 7.71 22.84 -29.49
N PRO A 350 7.09 23.40 -30.55
CA PRO A 350 7.08 22.80 -31.87
C PRO A 350 8.50 22.56 -32.43
N VAL A 351 8.64 21.46 -33.17
CA VAL A 351 9.89 21.02 -33.80
C VAL A 351 9.92 21.49 -35.26
N ASP A 352 11.10 21.80 -35.80
CA ASP A 352 11.27 22.17 -37.22
C ASP A 352 10.81 21.00 -38.12
N PRO A 353 9.95 21.25 -39.13
CA PRO A 353 9.53 20.24 -40.10
C PRO A 353 10.67 19.43 -40.73
N LYS A 354 11.86 20.03 -40.95
CA LYS A 354 13.02 19.31 -41.50
C LYS A 354 13.50 18.20 -40.58
N GLN A 355 13.49 18.43 -39.26
CA GLN A 355 13.88 17.42 -38.28
C GLN A 355 12.88 16.26 -38.24
N LEU A 356 11.59 16.55 -38.45
CA LEU A 356 10.55 15.52 -38.55
C LEU A 356 10.73 14.67 -39.81
N GLU A 357 11.07 15.30 -40.94
CA GLU A 357 11.36 14.63 -42.21
C GLU A 357 12.60 13.71 -42.10
N GLU A 358 13.70 14.21 -41.53
CA GLU A 358 14.92 13.43 -41.28
C GLU A 358 14.65 12.17 -40.43
N LEU A 359 13.76 12.27 -39.45
CA LEU A 359 13.37 11.17 -38.57
C LEU A 359 12.24 10.29 -39.14
N ASN A 360 11.71 10.61 -40.33
CA ASN A 360 10.57 9.95 -40.97
C ASN A 360 9.33 9.86 -40.05
N ILE A 361 9.07 10.93 -39.29
CA ILE A 361 7.90 11.05 -38.40
C ILE A 361 7.07 12.26 -38.80
N ARG A 362 5.79 12.28 -38.38
CA ARG A 362 4.90 13.42 -38.58
C ARG A 362 4.06 13.67 -37.33
N VAL A 363 3.79 14.93 -37.04
CA VAL A 363 2.85 15.30 -35.98
C VAL A 363 1.43 15.09 -36.49
N GLN A 364 0.65 14.27 -35.80
CA GLN A 364 -0.79 14.17 -36.02
C GLN A 364 -1.50 15.02 -34.97
N LEU A 365 -1.98 16.20 -35.38
CA LEU A 365 -2.78 17.03 -34.49
C LEU A 365 -4.20 16.44 -34.37
N PRO A 366 -4.82 16.47 -33.17
CA PRO A 366 -6.23 16.12 -33.03
C PRO A 366 -7.09 17.00 -33.92
N LYS A 367 -8.17 16.44 -34.47
CA LYS A 367 -9.13 17.16 -35.33
C LYS A 367 -9.95 18.17 -34.54
#